data_AF-A0A819FJL6-F1
#
_entry.id   AF-A0A819FJL6-F1
#
_cell.length_a   1.000
_cell.length_b   1.000
_cell.length_c   1.000
_cell.angle_alpha   90.00
_cell.angle_beta   90.00
_cell.angle_gamma   90.00
#
_symmetry.space_group_name_H-M   'P 1'
#
loop_
_entity.id
_entity.type
_entity.pdbx_description
1 polymer ?
#
loop_
_entity_poly.entity_id
_entity_poly.type
_entity_poly.pdbx_seq_one_letter_code
_entity_poly.pdbx_strand_id
1 'polypeptide(L)'
;MGQYISTSSSIKTARSNSISPIDYEFNSPRFTVNDAEQIQQGLEHLNEYGYAVFSNVLSPNEITFNIDLLREHFESLLPPYFIKRDDAKTWDDAWPGAPEFGILSDDGFGHSQFMWSIRGNPNVKKIFTEIWKTPELLVSFDAAGCFRDWHINPSWKTVSGWYHCDQNPMEKSNRCSIQGFVSLTDNDESTGGLVVNNAGTNSINVPKTHSLLQQFQPRLVKCQAGDLVVFDSRCIHCNTPGLDTNSNIKKIKSSIKSQYPQLLRIVAYICMSPTAMVPPDKLDKFRETRKGFVIDRKSCTHWPAELHVSGGPQHGIAKPLRLSTYQQSLIFGTDIEFNDKTTSQLTDM
;
A
#
# COMPACT_ATOMS: atom_id res chain seq x y z
N MET A 1 -9.06 -21.09 69.51
CA MET A 1 -10.32 -21.23 68.73
C MET A 1 -10.56 -19.88 68.09
N GLY A 2 -10.19 -19.61 66.84
CA GLY A 2 -10.54 -20.34 65.64
C GLY A 2 -11.76 -19.68 65.00
N GLN A 3 -11.60 -18.53 64.34
CA GLN A 3 -12.57 -18.03 63.37
C GLN A 3 -11.84 -17.48 62.15
N TYR A 4 -12.07 -18.19 61.04
CA TYR A 4 -11.62 -17.91 59.70
C TYR A 4 -12.21 -16.60 59.19
N ILE A 5 -11.34 -15.66 58.80
CA ILE A 5 -11.73 -14.55 57.94
C ILE A 5 -11.73 -15.08 56.51
N SER A 6 -12.92 -15.20 55.95
CA SER A 6 -13.18 -15.43 54.53
C SER A 6 -12.57 -14.28 53.73
N THR A 7 -11.47 -14.55 53.03
CA THR A 7 -10.99 -13.67 51.96
C THR A 7 -11.82 -13.99 50.71
N SER A 8 -12.59 -13.00 50.27
CA SER A 8 -13.27 -13.03 48.98
C SER A 8 -12.22 -13.21 47.88
N SER A 9 -12.22 -14.38 47.24
CA SER A 9 -11.46 -14.61 46.02
C SER A 9 -11.99 -13.69 44.93
N SER A 10 -11.27 -12.62 44.65
CA SER A 10 -11.45 -11.84 43.45
C SER A 10 -11.26 -12.80 42.28
N ILE A 11 -12.35 -13.09 41.58
CA ILE A 11 -12.32 -13.79 40.29
C ILE A 11 -11.52 -12.88 39.36
N LYS A 12 -10.22 -13.13 39.25
CA LYS A 12 -9.43 -12.67 38.12
C LYS A 12 -9.98 -13.42 36.93
N THR A 13 -10.94 -12.83 36.23
CA THR A 13 -11.31 -13.25 34.89
C THR A 13 -10.03 -13.29 34.08
N ALA A 14 -9.63 -14.50 33.69
CA ALA A 14 -8.53 -14.70 32.77
C ALA A 14 -8.86 -13.88 31.52
N ARG A 15 -8.13 -12.79 31.27
CA ARG A 15 -8.15 -12.15 29.96
C ARG A 15 -7.75 -13.23 28.97
N SER A 16 -8.65 -13.57 28.05
CA SER A 16 -8.37 -14.56 27.03
C SER A 16 -7.12 -14.14 26.25
N ASN A 17 -6.13 -15.03 26.13
CA ASN A 17 -4.90 -14.81 25.34
C ASN A 17 -5.16 -14.69 23.82
N SER A 18 -6.38 -14.39 23.39
CA SER A 18 -6.80 -14.30 21.98
C SER A 18 -6.84 -12.83 21.54
N ILE A 19 -6.30 -12.55 20.35
CA ILE A 19 -6.48 -11.25 19.69
C ILE A 19 -7.98 -11.01 19.49
N SER A 20 -8.41 -9.76 19.66
CA SER A 20 -9.75 -9.33 19.25
C SER A 20 -9.97 -9.64 17.76
N PRO A 21 -11.14 -10.15 17.35
CA PRO A 21 -11.43 -10.36 15.94
C PRO A 21 -11.32 -9.03 15.17
N ILE A 22 -10.94 -9.13 13.89
CA ILE A 22 -10.92 -7.97 12.99
C ILE A 22 -12.34 -7.39 12.93
N ASP A 23 -12.45 -6.08 13.13
CA ASP A 23 -13.69 -5.35 12.90
C ASP A 23 -13.87 -5.11 11.39
N TYR A 24 -14.84 -5.81 10.81
CA TYR A 24 -15.27 -5.67 9.42
C TYR A 24 -16.49 -4.74 9.28
N GLU A 25 -17.12 -4.33 10.38
CA GLU A 25 -18.31 -3.46 10.36
C GLU A 25 -17.93 -1.98 10.39
N PHE A 26 -16.75 -1.66 10.94
CA PHE A 26 -16.24 -0.30 10.94
C PHE A 26 -16.07 0.24 9.50
N ASN A 27 -16.67 1.40 9.24
CA ASN A 27 -16.50 2.13 8.00
C ASN A 27 -15.50 3.26 8.22
N SER A 28 -14.37 3.22 7.50
CA SER A 28 -13.37 4.29 7.57
C SER A 28 -13.97 5.62 7.10
N PRO A 29 -13.75 6.72 7.85
CA PRO A 29 -14.06 8.04 7.32
C PRO A 29 -13.19 8.32 6.09
N ARG A 30 -13.79 9.00 5.11
CA ARG A 30 -13.15 9.33 3.83
C ARG A 30 -13.13 10.84 3.65
N PHE A 31 -11.94 11.39 3.46
CA PHE A 31 -11.68 12.83 3.41
C PHE A 31 -11.36 13.24 1.98
N THR A 32 -12.16 14.09 1.35
CA THR A 32 -11.92 14.41 -0.07
C THR A 32 -10.71 15.32 -0.25
N VAL A 33 -9.88 15.03 -1.26
CA VAL A 33 -8.73 15.89 -1.62
C VAL A 33 -9.12 17.20 -2.29
N ASN A 34 -10.40 17.38 -2.62
CA ASN A 34 -10.93 18.57 -3.26
C ASN A 34 -11.30 19.69 -2.26
N ASP A 35 -11.19 19.41 -0.96
CA ASP A 35 -11.54 20.33 0.12
C ASP A 35 -10.39 20.39 1.14
N ALA A 36 -9.92 21.60 1.45
CA ALA A 36 -8.77 21.79 2.33
C ALA A 36 -9.08 21.47 3.79
N GLU A 37 -10.31 21.71 4.25
CA GLU A 37 -10.75 21.36 5.60
C GLU A 37 -10.83 19.85 5.76
N GLN A 38 -11.37 19.15 4.75
CA GLN A 38 -11.38 17.68 4.73
C GLN A 38 -9.97 17.10 4.73
N ILE A 39 -9.03 17.68 3.95
CA ILE A 39 -7.62 17.27 4.02
C ILE A 39 -7.10 17.38 5.46
N GLN A 40 -7.33 18.51 6.11
CA GLN A 40 -6.88 18.74 7.48
C GLN A 40 -7.51 17.75 8.48
N GLN A 41 -8.81 17.47 8.36
CA GLN A 41 -9.49 16.44 9.16
C GLN A 41 -8.89 15.04 8.93
N GLY A 42 -8.49 14.73 7.69
CA GLY A 42 -7.79 13.49 7.37
C GLY A 42 -6.40 13.40 8.00
N LEU A 43 -5.65 14.50 8.05
CA LEU A 43 -4.36 14.55 8.75
C LEU A 43 -4.52 14.37 10.27
N GLU A 44 -5.57 14.96 10.85
CA GLU A 44 -5.93 14.77 12.26
C GLU A 44 -6.27 13.30 12.54
N HIS A 45 -7.07 12.68 11.67
CA HIS A 45 -7.38 11.25 11.74
C HIS A 45 -6.11 10.38 11.65
N LEU A 46 -5.19 10.69 10.74
CA LEU A 46 -3.88 10.03 10.64
C LEU A 46 -3.08 10.15 11.93
N ASN A 47 -3.05 11.33 12.55
CA ASN A 47 -2.29 11.54 13.79
C ASN A 47 -2.93 10.83 15.00
N GLU A 48 -4.26 10.76 15.07
CA GLU A 48 -4.98 10.17 16.20
C GLU A 48 -5.10 8.64 16.09
N TYR A 49 -5.36 8.12 14.88
CA TYR A 49 -5.67 6.72 14.63
C TYR A 49 -4.59 5.97 13.86
N GLY A 50 -3.54 6.67 13.41
CA GLY A 50 -2.41 6.09 12.70
C GLY A 50 -2.66 5.80 11.21
N TYR A 51 -3.85 6.11 10.68
CA TYR A 51 -4.15 6.00 9.25
C TYR A 51 -5.19 7.02 8.82
N ALA A 52 -5.33 7.25 7.52
CA ALA A 52 -6.39 8.05 6.92
C ALA A 52 -6.73 7.56 5.50
N VAL A 53 -7.96 7.82 5.06
CA VAL A 53 -8.43 7.52 3.70
C VAL A 53 -8.81 8.82 2.99
N PHE A 54 -8.08 9.16 1.94
CA PHE A 54 -8.31 10.34 1.12
C PHE A 54 -9.03 9.98 -0.17
N SER A 55 -10.20 10.57 -0.40
CA SER A 55 -11.06 10.26 -1.54
C SER A 55 -10.92 11.23 -2.70
N ASN A 56 -11.37 10.80 -3.88
CA ASN A 56 -11.28 11.54 -5.14
C ASN A 56 -9.83 11.84 -5.57
N VAL A 57 -8.88 10.95 -5.23
CA VAL A 57 -7.48 11.08 -5.68
C VAL A 57 -7.35 10.75 -7.15
N LEU A 58 -7.97 9.64 -7.58
CA LEU A 58 -8.14 9.30 -8.99
C LEU A 58 -9.59 9.51 -9.44
N SER A 59 -9.75 9.98 -10.67
CA SER A 59 -11.01 9.94 -11.41
C SER A 59 -11.32 8.53 -11.94
N PRO A 60 -12.59 8.23 -12.30
CA PRO A 60 -12.96 6.95 -12.93
C PRO A 60 -12.15 6.60 -14.19
N ASN A 61 -11.80 7.61 -14.98
CA ASN A 61 -10.98 7.43 -16.18
C ASN A 61 -9.54 7.06 -15.82
N GLU A 62 -8.95 7.71 -14.81
CA GLU A 62 -7.61 7.36 -14.31
C GLU A 62 -7.60 5.95 -13.72
N ILE A 63 -8.64 5.54 -12.99
CA ILE A 63 -8.75 4.17 -12.47
C ILE A 63 -8.71 3.16 -13.62
N THR A 64 -9.56 3.36 -14.64
CA THR A 64 -9.65 2.46 -15.81
C THR A 64 -8.32 2.41 -16.56
N PHE A 65 -7.73 3.57 -16.83
CA PHE A 65 -6.43 3.71 -17.48
C PHE A 65 -5.32 2.97 -16.74
N ASN A 66 -5.24 3.11 -15.41
CA ASN A 66 -4.20 2.45 -14.62
C ASN A 66 -4.42 0.92 -14.51
N ILE A 67 -5.66 0.44 -14.49
CA ILE A 67 -5.96 -1.00 -14.58
C ILE A 67 -5.47 -1.56 -15.91
N ASP A 68 -5.64 -0.84 -17.02
CA ASP A 68 -5.15 -1.29 -18.32
C ASP A 68 -3.62 -1.29 -18.40
N LEU A 69 -2.94 -0.28 -17.85
CA LEU A 69 -1.47 -0.28 -17.70
C LEU A 69 -0.96 -1.48 -16.89
N LEU A 70 -1.66 -1.85 -15.81
CA LEU A 70 -1.32 -3.02 -15.01
C LEU A 70 -1.44 -4.31 -15.84
N ARG A 71 -2.53 -4.47 -16.58
CA ARG A 71 -2.76 -5.65 -17.44
C ARG A 71 -1.73 -5.73 -18.56
N GLU A 72 -1.41 -4.61 -19.19
CA GLU A 72 -0.35 -4.53 -20.20
C GLU A 72 1.00 -4.91 -19.61
N HIS A 73 1.28 -4.48 -18.38
CA HIS A 73 2.51 -4.87 -17.70
C HIS A 73 2.57 -6.38 -17.46
N PHE A 74 1.50 -7.00 -16.93
CA PHE A 74 1.44 -8.46 -16.75
C PHE A 74 1.70 -9.23 -18.06
N GLU A 75 1.08 -8.81 -19.17
CA GLU A 75 1.25 -9.44 -20.48
C GLU A 75 2.65 -9.18 -21.10
N SER A 76 3.37 -8.19 -20.60
CA SER A 76 4.73 -7.86 -21.03
C SER A 76 5.82 -8.61 -20.28
N LEU A 77 5.50 -9.25 -19.15
CA LEU A 77 6.46 -10.01 -18.36
C LEU A 77 7.03 -11.17 -19.18
N LEU A 78 8.33 -11.41 -19.05
CA LEU A 78 9.03 -12.48 -19.77
C LEU A 78 8.93 -13.82 -19.01
N PRO A 79 9.27 -14.96 -19.63
CA PRO A 79 9.33 -16.23 -18.91
C PRO A 79 10.10 -16.13 -17.58
N PRO A 80 9.58 -16.70 -16.48
CA PRO A 80 8.52 -17.73 -16.44
C PRO A 80 7.08 -17.19 -16.43
N TYR A 81 6.88 -15.88 -16.54
CA TYR A 81 5.54 -15.26 -16.51
C TYR A 81 4.81 -15.45 -17.85
N PHE A 82 3.55 -15.90 -17.81
CA PHE A 82 2.71 -16.08 -19.00
C PHE A 82 1.27 -15.58 -18.78
N ILE A 83 1.13 -14.49 -18.01
CA ILE A 83 -0.16 -13.96 -17.55
C ILE A 83 -0.91 -13.29 -18.69
N LYS A 84 -2.16 -13.69 -18.91
CA LYS A 84 -3.07 -13.10 -19.89
C LYS A 84 -4.30 -12.53 -19.20
N ARG A 85 -4.73 -11.32 -19.59
CA ARG A 85 -5.89 -10.67 -18.94
C ARG A 85 -7.20 -11.40 -19.19
N ASP A 86 -7.30 -12.16 -20.27
CA ASP A 86 -8.53 -12.84 -20.73
C ASP A 86 -8.63 -14.31 -20.33
N ASP A 87 -7.59 -14.89 -19.72
CA ASP A 87 -7.58 -16.29 -19.28
C ASP A 87 -7.01 -16.44 -17.86
N ALA A 88 -7.90 -16.54 -16.87
CA ALA A 88 -7.54 -16.71 -15.47
C ALA A 88 -6.73 -17.99 -15.19
N LYS A 89 -6.78 -19.01 -16.07
CA LYS A 89 -5.95 -20.23 -15.89
C LYS A 89 -4.47 -19.92 -16.02
N THR A 90 -4.11 -18.86 -16.75
CA THR A 90 -2.73 -18.40 -16.86
C THR A 90 -2.22 -17.72 -15.58
N TRP A 91 -3.09 -17.52 -14.59
CA TRP A 91 -2.74 -16.87 -13.32
C TRP A 91 -2.37 -17.89 -12.24
N ASP A 92 -2.46 -19.19 -12.52
CA ASP A 92 -2.19 -20.26 -11.55
C ASP A 92 -0.71 -20.30 -11.16
N ASP A 93 0.15 -20.47 -12.16
CA ASP A 93 1.60 -20.63 -12.00
C ASP A 93 2.35 -19.33 -12.28
N ALA A 94 3.51 -19.16 -11.63
CA ALA A 94 4.39 -18.02 -11.84
C ALA A 94 3.69 -16.65 -11.69
N TRP A 95 2.87 -16.46 -10.65
CA TRP A 95 2.38 -15.12 -10.30
C TRP A 95 3.51 -14.29 -9.67
N PRO A 96 3.81 -13.06 -10.13
CA PRO A 96 4.96 -12.30 -9.68
C PRO A 96 4.85 -11.89 -8.21
N GLY A 97 5.98 -11.96 -7.49
CA GLY A 97 6.09 -11.56 -6.09
C GLY A 97 5.70 -12.66 -5.11
N ALA A 98 5.01 -12.26 -4.04
CA ALA A 98 4.56 -13.14 -2.96
C ALA A 98 3.03 -13.21 -2.97
N PRO A 99 2.43 -14.02 -3.87
CA PRO A 99 0.99 -14.08 -4.10
C PRO A 99 0.16 -14.44 -2.86
N GLU A 100 0.72 -15.22 -1.92
CA GLU A 100 0.08 -15.58 -0.66
C GLU A 100 -0.17 -14.36 0.23
N PHE A 101 0.66 -13.32 0.14
CA PHE A 101 0.47 -12.03 0.83
C PHE A 101 -0.21 -10.98 -0.07
N GLY A 102 -0.43 -11.32 -1.34
CA GLY A 102 -0.97 -10.44 -2.36
C GLY A 102 -0.01 -9.30 -2.73
N ILE A 103 1.30 -9.53 -2.66
CA ILE A 103 2.35 -8.54 -2.96
C ILE A 103 2.96 -8.88 -4.31
N LEU A 104 3.07 -7.88 -5.19
CA LEU A 104 3.83 -7.93 -6.43
C LEU A 104 5.16 -7.22 -6.17
N SER A 105 6.30 -7.87 -6.37
CA SER A 105 7.63 -7.28 -6.11
C SER A 105 8.68 -7.59 -7.18
N ASP A 106 8.39 -8.55 -8.06
CA ASP A 106 9.40 -9.16 -8.92
C ASP A 106 9.51 -8.48 -10.28
N ASP A 107 10.57 -8.80 -11.01
CA ASP A 107 10.74 -8.40 -12.41
C ASP A 107 10.64 -6.89 -12.67
N GLY A 108 11.15 -6.08 -11.73
CA GLY A 108 11.13 -4.63 -11.85
C GLY A 108 9.72 -4.01 -11.78
N PHE A 109 8.74 -4.70 -11.20
CA PHE A 109 7.34 -4.24 -11.11
C PHE A 109 7.19 -2.82 -10.57
N GLY A 110 8.04 -2.46 -9.59
CA GLY A 110 8.08 -1.13 -8.99
C GLY A 110 8.34 -0.03 -10.00
N HIS A 111 8.89 -0.34 -11.17
CA HIS A 111 9.16 0.60 -12.26
C HIS A 111 8.23 0.42 -13.45
N SER A 112 7.12 -0.31 -13.33
CA SER A 112 6.12 -0.40 -14.40
C SER A 112 5.50 0.97 -14.72
N GLN A 113 4.96 1.12 -15.93
CA GLN A 113 4.26 2.36 -16.33
C GLN A 113 3.05 2.63 -15.43
N PHE A 114 2.38 1.58 -14.96
CA PHE A 114 1.33 1.65 -13.94
C PHE A 114 1.81 2.35 -12.67
N MET A 115 2.91 1.88 -12.07
CA MET A 115 3.45 2.47 -10.84
C MET A 115 3.88 3.94 -11.06
N TRP A 116 4.51 4.24 -12.20
CA TRP A 116 4.90 5.62 -12.54
C TRP A 116 3.70 6.54 -12.78
N SER A 117 2.62 6.04 -13.37
CA SER A 117 1.39 6.80 -13.56
C SER A 117 0.77 7.19 -12.21
N ILE A 118 0.75 6.28 -11.23
CA ILE A 118 0.25 6.57 -9.88
C ILE A 118 1.15 7.56 -9.15
N ARG A 119 2.48 7.36 -9.17
CA ARG A 119 3.44 8.30 -8.55
C ARG A 119 3.31 9.71 -9.12
N GLY A 120 3.10 9.80 -10.43
CA GLY A 120 2.94 11.04 -11.16
C GLY A 120 1.57 11.72 -10.99
N ASN A 121 0.66 11.17 -10.18
CA ASN A 121 -0.61 11.83 -9.93
C ASN A 121 -0.43 13.01 -8.94
N PRO A 122 -0.87 14.22 -9.28
CA PRO A 122 -0.65 15.41 -8.47
C PRO A 122 -1.42 15.40 -7.14
N ASN A 123 -2.58 14.74 -7.05
CA ASN A 123 -3.33 14.63 -5.81
C ASN A 123 -2.60 13.73 -4.79
N VAL A 124 -1.84 12.73 -5.26
CA VAL A 124 -0.99 11.93 -4.38
C VAL A 124 0.12 12.81 -3.79
N LYS A 125 0.89 13.53 -4.62
CA LYS A 125 1.93 14.45 -4.13
C LYS A 125 1.33 15.49 -3.18
N LYS A 126 0.16 16.06 -3.51
CA LYS A 126 -0.55 17.03 -2.67
C LYS A 126 -0.75 16.52 -1.24
N ILE A 127 -1.25 15.30 -1.06
CA ILE A 127 -1.47 14.73 0.28
C ILE A 127 -0.15 14.52 1.02
N PHE A 128 0.89 13.99 0.36
CA PHE A 128 2.20 13.84 1.01
C PHE A 128 2.86 15.18 1.34
N THR A 129 2.67 16.22 0.52
CA THR A 129 3.10 17.60 0.80
C THR A 129 2.43 18.11 2.08
N GLU A 130 1.14 17.83 2.25
CA GLU A 130 0.40 18.22 3.45
C GLU A 130 0.80 17.43 4.70
N ILE A 131 1.18 16.16 4.56
CA ILE A 131 1.69 15.34 5.66
C ILE A 131 3.05 15.87 6.14
N TRP A 132 3.94 16.19 5.20
CA TRP A 132 5.33 16.54 5.50
C TRP A 132 5.61 18.04 5.57
N LYS A 133 4.63 18.87 5.19
CA LYS A 133 4.73 20.33 5.10
C LYS A 133 5.89 20.81 4.21
N THR A 134 6.16 20.05 3.14
CA THR A 134 7.13 20.42 2.09
C THR A 134 6.76 19.77 0.76
N PRO A 135 6.92 20.48 -0.38
CA PRO A 135 6.70 19.90 -1.70
C PRO A 135 7.94 19.17 -2.26
N GLU A 136 9.11 19.32 -1.61
CA GLU A 136 10.35 18.65 -1.99
C GLU A 136 10.35 17.22 -1.45
N LEU A 137 9.79 16.32 -2.25
CA LEU A 137 9.50 14.94 -1.85
C LEU A 137 10.15 13.92 -2.78
N LEU A 138 10.86 12.97 -2.18
CA LEU A 138 11.36 11.76 -2.83
C LEU A 138 10.27 10.69 -2.79
N VAL A 139 9.94 10.09 -3.94
CA VAL A 139 8.98 8.99 -4.01
C VAL A 139 9.64 7.62 -3.77
N SER A 140 8.93 6.67 -3.19
CA SER A 140 9.41 5.29 -3.05
C SER A 140 9.38 4.55 -4.39
N PHE A 141 10.24 3.53 -4.53
CA PHE A 141 10.22 2.61 -5.67
C PHE A 141 9.52 1.29 -5.32
N ASP A 142 8.47 1.40 -4.51
CA ASP A 142 7.60 0.29 -4.11
C ASP A 142 6.88 -0.29 -5.32
N ALA A 143 6.31 -1.47 -5.15
CA ALA A 143 5.53 -2.12 -6.19
C ALA A 143 4.03 -2.09 -5.85
N ALA A 144 3.30 -3.14 -6.19
CA ALA A 144 1.85 -3.14 -6.12
C ALA A 144 1.34 -4.32 -5.29
N GLY A 145 0.05 -4.30 -4.96
CA GLY A 145 -0.64 -5.41 -4.33
C GLY A 145 -1.81 -5.87 -5.20
N CYS A 146 -1.97 -7.18 -5.35
CA CYS A 146 -3.08 -7.76 -6.10
C CYS A 146 -3.61 -9.02 -5.42
N PHE A 147 -4.93 -9.12 -5.26
CA PHE A 147 -5.59 -10.34 -4.81
C PHE A 147 -6.30 -10.98 -5.99
N ARG A 148 -5.89 -12.20 -6.35
CA ARG A 148 -6.60 -13.01 -7.33
C ARG A 148 -7.93 -13.48 -6.75
N ASP A 149 -8.91 -13.74 -7.62
CA ASP A 149 -10.23 -14.21 -7.20
C ASP A 149 -10.18 -15.66 -6.75
N TRP A 150 -10.07 -15.85 -5.43
CA TRP A 150 -10.01 -17.17 -4.82
C TRP A 150 -11.34 -17.94 -4.89
N HIS A 151 -12.43 -17.33 -5.39
CA HIS A 151 -13.64 -18.07 -5.76
C HIS A 151 -13.49 -18.79 -7.11
N ILE A 152 -12.53 -18.37 -7.95
CA ILE A 152 -12.14 -19.09 -9.17
C ILE A 152 -11.21 -20.26 -8.79
N ASN A 153 -10.18 -19.98 -8.00
CA ASN A 153 -9.26 -20.99 -7.47
C ASN A 153 -8.97 -20.75 -5.98
N PRO A 154 -9.47 -21.61 -5.06
CA PRO A 154 -9.29 -21.44 -3.61
C PRO A 154 -7.84 -21.35 -3.14
N SER A 155 -6.88 -21.92 -3.89
CA SER A 155 -5.46 -21.84 -3.56
C SER A 155 -4.89 -20.41 -3.67
N TRP A 156 -5.60 -19.50 -4.35
CA TRP A 156 -5.21 -18.10 -4.48
C TRP A 156 -5.59 -17.23 -3.28
N LYS A 157 -6.27 -17.78 -2.28
CA LYS A 157 -6.71 -17.02 -1.12
C LYS A 157 -5.51 -16.50 -0.34
N THR A 158 -5.43 -15.17 -0.19
CA THR A 158 -4.35 -14.54 0.56
C THR A 158 -4.45 -14.87 2.05
N VAL A 159 -3.30 -14.89 2.73
CA VAL A 159 -3.21 -15.20 4.15
C VAL A 159 -3.35 -13.94 5.02
N SER A 160 -3.88 -14.12 6.22
CA SER A 160 -4.11 -13.07 7.21
C SER A 160 -3.35 -13.32 8.52
N GLY A 161 -3.22 -12.28 9.32
CA GLY A 161 -2.65 -12.34 10.66
C GLY A 161 -1.13 -12.41 10.71
N TRP A 162 -0.46 -12.03 9.61
CA TRP A 162 0.97 -11.73 9.56
C TRP A 162 1.21 -10.29 10.04
N TYR A 163 0.79 -10.02 11.28
CA TYR A 163 0.90 -8.69 11.86
C TYR A 163 2.36 -8.29 12.03
N HIS A 164 2.70 -7.13 11.49
CA HIS A 164 4.04 -6.59 11.51
C HIS A 164 4.00 -5.07 11.63
N CYS A 165 5.17 -4.48 11.85
CA CYS A 165 5.37 -3.04 11.84
C CYS A 165 6.71 -2.77 11.17
N ASP A 166 6.73 -1.88 10.20
CA ASP A 166 7.95 -1.64 9.45
C ASP A 166 8.90 -0.63 10.09
N GLN A 167 8.35 0.35 10.82
CA GLN A 167 9.16 1.30 11.58
C GLN A 167 9.23 0.89 13.06
N ASN A 168 10.31 0.21 13.44
CA ASN A 168 10.57 -0.10 14.84
C ASN A 168 10.73 1.20 15.66
N PRO A 169 9.80 1.55 16.57
CA PRO A 169 9.84 2.83 17.27
C PRO A 169 10.90 2.86 18.38
N MET A 170 11.45 1.70 18.76
CA MET A 170 12.60 1.64 19.65
C MET A 170 13.88 2.12 18.95
N GLU A 171 13.97 1.95 17.64
CA GLU A 171 15.11 2.40 16.82
C GLU A 171 14.86 3.76 16.19
N LYS A 172 13.65 3.99 15.67
CA LYS A 172 13.20 5.23 15.04
C LYS A 172 11.90 5.71 15.71
N SER A 173 12.02 6.37 16.86
CA SER A 173 10.86 6.79 17.68
C SER A 173 10.00 7.86 17.02
N ASN A 174 10.62 8.76 16.27
CA ASN A 174 9.94 9.82 15.53
C ASN A 174 9.35 9.26 14.24
N ARG A 175 8.15 9.73 13.86
CA ARG A 175 7.54 9.41 12.56
C ARG A 175 8.49 9.81 11.43
N CYS A 176 9.07 8.82 10.74
CA CYS A 176 9.99 9.03 9.62
C CYS A 176 9.48 8.40 8.32
N SER A 177 8.45 7.56 8.37
CA SER A 177 7.76 7.08 7.17
C SER A 177 6.24 7.01 7.35
N ILE A 178 5.52 7.57 6.37
CA ILE A 178 4.10 7.35 6.17
C ILE A 178 3.95 6.50 4.91
N GLN A 179 3.53 5.27 5.10
CA GLN A 179 3.20 4.37 4.02
C GLN A 179 1.85 4.71 3.42
N GLY A 180 1.59 4.21 2.23
CA GLY A 180 0.29 4.33 1.63
C GLY A 180 0.11 3.44 0.41
N PHE A 181 -1.12 3.44 -0.08
CA PHE A 181 -1.45 2.86 -1.36
C PHE A 181 -2.63 3.61 -2.01
N VAL A 182 -2.60 3.70 -3.33
CA VAL A 182 -3.78 4.10 -4.11
C VAL A 182 -4.53 2.83 -4.51
N SER A 183 -5.83 2.76 -4.19
CA SER A 183 -6.66 1.62 -4.56
C SER A 183 -7.28 1.80 -5.94
N LEU A 184 -7.27 0.76 -6.76
CA LEU A 184 -7.98 0.73 -8.05
C LEU A 184 -9.28 -0.09 -7.99
N THR A 185 -9.56 -0.72 -6.85
CA THR A 185 -10.77 -1.48 -6.57
C THR A 185 -11.34 -1.07 -5.23
N ASP A 186 -12.61 -1.37 -4.99
CA ASP A 186 -13.19 -1.23 -3.65
C ASP A 186 -12.57 -2.26 -2.71
N ASN A 187 -12.20 -1.83 -1.49
CA ASN A 187 -11.63 -2.66 -0.44
C ASN A 187 -12.64 -2.68 0.70
N ASP A 188 -13.26 -3.82 0.94
CA ASP A 188 -14.30 -3.99 1.95
C ASP A 188 -14.34 -5.44 2.47
N GLU A 189 -15.36 -5.78 3.25
CA GLU A 189 -15.51 -7.12 3.81
C GLU A 189 -15.62 -8.23 2.78
N SER A 190 -15.92 -7.94 1.51
CA SER A 190 -16.02 -8.91 0.43
C SER A 190 -14.69 -9.15 -0.28
N THR A 191 -13.87 -8.12 -0.45
CA THR A 191 -12.58 -8.21 -1.17
C THR A 191 -11.38 -8.36 -0.24
N GLY A 192 -11.50 -7.89 1.00
CA GLY A 192 -10.40 -7.78 1.95
C GLY A 192 -9.54 -6.53 1.69
N GLY A 193 -8.41 -6.44 2.37
CA GLY A 193 -7.53 -5.28 2.27
C GLY A 193 -6.61 -5.13 3.47
N LEU A 194 -6.19 -3.88 3.72
CA LEU A 194 -5.34 -3.52 4.83
C LEU A 194 -6.11 -3.59 6.15
N VAL A 195 -5.55 -4.29 7.12
CA VAL A 195 -5.97 -4.23 8.52
C VAL A 195 -4.95 -3.42 9.29
N VAL A 196 -5.42 -2.46 10.08
CA VAL A 196 -4.60 -1.70 11.02
C VAL A 196 -5.02 -2.00 12.45
N ASN A 197 -4.03 -2.11 13.33
CA ASN A 197 -4.21 -2.21 14.77
C ASN A 197 -3.44 -1.03 15.38
N ASN A 198 -4.19 -0.09 15.99
CA ASN A 198 -3.69 1.22 16.46
C ASN A 198 -2.72 1.12 17.67
N ALA A 199 -2.11 -0.03 17.90
CA ALA A 199 -1.01 -0.14 18.83
C ALA A 199 0.22 0.56 18.25
N GLY A 200 0.64 1.64 18.88
CA GLY A 200 2.02 2.12 18.77
C GLY A 200 3.00 0.96 19.02
N THR A 201 4.07 0.90 18.24
CA THR A 201 4.81 -0.34 17.96
C THR A 201 5.91 -0.67 18.95
N ASN A 202 6.51 -1.88 18.82
CA ASN A 202 7.78 -2.27 19.47
C ASN A 202 8.51 -3.47 18.81
N SER A 203 8.17 -3.91 17.59
CA SER A 203 8.85 -5.06 16.93
C SER A 203 8.52 -5.13 15.44
N ILE A 204 9.46 -5.67 14.64
CA ILE A 204 9.28 -5.86 13.18
C ILE A 204 8.20 -6.92 12.90
N ASN A 205 8.22 -8.04 13.62
CA ASN A 205 7.19 -9.07 13.56
C ASN A 205 6.46 -9.16 14.90
N VAL A 206 5.14 -9.08 14.88
CA VAL A 206 4.33 -9.12 16.09
C VAL A 206 3.61 -10.47 16.15
N PRO A 207 4.00 -11.38 17.07
CA PRO A 207 3.32 -12.66 17.22
C PRO A 207 1.83 -12.44 17.48
N LYS A 208 0.98 -13.34 17.00
CA LYS A 208 -0.48 -13.22 17.19
C LYS A 208 -0.85 -13.07 18.67
N THR A 209 -0.13 -13.69 19.60
CA THR A 209 -0.43 -13.59 21.04
C THR A 209 0.16 -12.36 21.73
N HIS A 210 0.81 -11.44 21.01
CA HIS A 210 1.49 -10.30 21.58
C HIS A 210 0.52 -9.34 22.27
N SER A 211 0.90 -8.82 23.44
CA SER A 211 0.05 -7.95 24.27
C SER A 211 -0.40 -6.68 23.55
N LEU A 212 0.44 -6.11 22.67
CA LEU A 212 0.08 -4.95 21.83
C LEU A 212 -1.13 -5.22 20.93
N LEU A 213 -1.24 -6.41 20.33
CA LEU A 213 -2.40 -6.76 19.49
C LEU A 213 -3.69 -6.88 20.30
N GLN A 214 -3.58 -7.07 21.61
CA GLN A 214 -4.73 -7.15 22.52
C GLN A 214 -5.17 -5.77 23.03
N GLN A 215 -4.34 -4.73 22.86
CA GLN A 215 -4.66 -3.38 23.35
C GLN A 215 -5.71 -2.68 22.50
N PHE A 216 -5.70 -2.92 21.19
CA PHE A 216 -6.66 -2.33 20.26
C PHE A 216 -7.29 -3.39 19.37
N GLN A 217 -8.54 -3.16 18.99
CA GLN A 217 -9.24 -4.00 18.03
C GLN A 217 -8.68 -3.75 16.63
N PRO A 218 -8.16 -4.76 15.92
CA PRO A 218 -7.76 -4.62 14.53
C PRO A 218 -8.97 -4.24 13.67
N ARG A 219 -8.81 -3.34 12.70
CA ARG A 219 -9.90 -2.87 11.83
C ARG A 219 -9.52 -3.00 10.38
N LEU A 220 -10.44 -3.48 9.54
CA LEU A 220 -10.29 -3.40 8.11
C LEU A 220 -10.43 -1.93 7.67
N VAL A 221 -9.41 -1.41 6.99
CA VAL A 221 -9.47 -0.07 6.40
C VAL A 221 -10.25 -0.15 5.09
N LYS A 222 -11.55 0.12 5.17
CA LYS A 222 -12.40 0.19 3.97
C LYS A 222 -12.07 1.42 3.15
N CYS A 223 -12.00 1.27 1.83
CA CYS A 223 -11.81 2.36 0.88
C CYS A 223 -12.46 2.03 -0.47
N GLN A 224 -12.67 3.03 -1.31
CA GLN A 224 -13.18 2.84 -2.66
C GLN A 224 -12.06 2.90 -3.71
N ALA A 225 -12.36 2.42 -4.90
CA ALA A 225 -11.50 2.64 -6.05
C ALA A 225 -11.25 4.16 -6.25
N GLY A 226 -9.98 4.52 -6.44
CA GLY A 226 -9.51 5.89 -6.58
C GLY A 226 -9.15 6.60 -5.27
N ASP A 227 -9.30 5.96 -4.12
CA ASP A 227 -8.85 6.50 -2.83
C ASP A 227 -7.34 6.27 -2.62
N LEU A 228 -6.69 7.19 -1.91
CA LEU A 228 -5.38 7.02 -1.30
C LEU A 228 -5.56 6.68 0.18
N VAL A 229 -5.07 5.52 0.60
CA VAL A 229 -4.94 5.19 2.02
C VAL A 229 -3.51 5.49 2.45
N VAL A 230 -3.33 6.19 3.57
CA VAL A 230 -2.03 6.39 4.20
C VAL A 230 -2.05 5.89 5.64
N PHE A 231 -0.92 5.41 6.12
CA PHE A 231 -0.76 4.94 7.49
C PHE A 231 0.67 5.16 8.00
N ASP A 232 0.78 5.40 9.30
CA ASP A 232 2.08 5.52 9.96
C ASP A 232 2.79 4.17 9.92
N SER A 233 4.08 4.15 9.55
CA SER A 233 4.86 2.90 9.51
C SER A 233 5.03 2.26 10.89
N ARG A 234 4.69 3.00 11.96
CA ARG A 234 4.59 2.52 13.34
C ARG A 234 3.21 1.96 13.68
N CYS A 235 2.31 1.77 12.73
CA CYS A 235 1.06 1.05 12.95
C CYS A 235 1.29 -0.44 12.73
N ILE A 236 0.78 -1.28 13.64
CA ILE A 236 0.76 -2.71 13.40
C ILE A 236 -0.29 -3.01 12.32
N HIS A 237 0.11 -3.72 11.28
CA HIS A 237 -0.78 -3.95 10.15
C HIS A 237 -0.51 -5.29 9.46
N CYS A 238 -1.45 -5.71 8.61
CA CYS A 238 -1.29 -6.81 7.66
C CYS A 238 -2.40 -6.74 6.59
N ASN A 239 -2.26 -7.47 5.49
CA ASN A 239 -3.40 -7.75 4.62
C ASN A 239 -4.30 -8.86 5.17
N THR A 240 -5.57 -8.84 4.80
CA THR A 240 -6.54 -9.91 5.07
C THR A 240 -7.39 -10.17 3.81
N PRO A 241 -7.77 -11.43 3.51
CA PRO A 241 -8.76 -11.70 2.48
C PRO A 241 -10.16 -11.25 2.94
N GLY A 242 -11.08 -11.13 1.98
CA GLY A 242 -12.51 -10.93 2.27
C GLY A 242 -13.12 -12.09 3.03
N LEU A 243 -14.24 -11.82 3.70
CA LEU A 243 -15.05 -12.81 4.38
C LEU A 243 -15.72 -13.74 3.38
N ASP A 244 -15.64 -15.04 3.66
CA ASP A 244 -16.25 -16.10 2.87
C ASP A 244 -17.73 -16.25 3.22
N THR A 245 -18.56 -15.37 2.65
CA THR A 245 -20.02 -15.41 2.84
C THR A 245 -20.74 -15.46 1.50
N ASN A 246 -21.90 -16.12 1.46
CA ASN A 246 -22.75 -16.17 0.27
C ASN A 246 -23.18 -14.76 -0.22
N SER A 247 -23.33 -13.81 0.70
CA SER A 247 -23.61 -12.41 0.39
C SER A 247 -22.46 -11.78 -0.41
N ASN A 248 -21.23 -11.95 0.09
CA ASN A 248 -20.04 -11.38 -0.53
C ASN A 248 -19.76 -12.01 -1.91
N ILE A 249 -19.93 -13.33 -2.04
CA ILE A 249 -19.81 -14.01 -3.34
C ILE A 249 -20.81 -13.43 -4.35
N LYS A 250 -22.06 -13.18 -3.93
CA LYS A 250 -23.07 -12.55 -4.80
C LYS A 250 -22.68 -11.11 -5.15
N LYS A 251 -22.19 -10.33 -4.19
CA LYS A 251 -21.70 -8.96 -4.39
C LYS A 251 -20.60 -8.93 -5.44
N ILE A 252 -19.55 -9.73 -5.27
CA ILE A 252 -18.43 -9.88 -6.23
C ILE A 252 -18.96 -10.25 -7.62
N LYS A 253 -19.79 -11.29 -7.72
CA LYS A 253 -20.38 -11.73 -9.01
C LYS A 253 -21.26 -10.66 -9.67
N SER A 254 -21.98 -9.86 -8.89
CA SER A 254 -22.84 -8.80 -9.41
C SER A 254 -22.07 -7.57 -9.91
N SER A 255 -20.89 -7.32 -9.34
CA SER A 255 -19.98 -6.24 -9.77
C SER A 255 -19.23 -6.58 -11.07
N ILE A 256 -19.19 -7.86 -11.46
CA ILE A 256 -18.54 -8.33 -12.69
C ILE A 256 -19.48 -8.12 -13.89
N LYS A 257 -19.43 -6.90 -14.46
CA LYS A 257 -19.88 -6.63 -15.84
C LYS A 257 -18.68 -6.50 -16.80
N SER A 258 -17.64 -7.29 -16.56
CA SER A 258 -16.39 -7.20 -17.31
C SER A 258 -16.30 -8.32 -18.34
N GLN A 259 -15.69 -8.01 -19.48
CA GLN A 259 -15.31 -9.00 -20.49
C GLN A 259 -14.21 -9.94 -19.98
N TYR A 260 -13.45 -9.53 -18.97
CA TYR A 260 -12.27 -10.24 -18.47
C TYR A 260 -12.46 -10.71 -17.02
N PRO A 261 -11.80 -11.82 -16.62
CA PRO A 261 -11.62 -12.14 -15.20
C PRO A 261 -11.12 -10.92 -14.41
N GLN A 262 -11.64 -10.73 -13.19
CA GLN A 262 -11.28 -9.58 -12.35
C GLN A 262 -10.42 -10.03 -11.15
N LEU A 263 -9.50 -9.16 -10.74
CA LEU A 263 -8.81 -9.27 -9.47
C LEU A 263 -9.72 -8.70 -8.38
N LEU A 264 -9.73 -9.31 -7.19
CA LEU A 264 -10.52 -8.84 -6.05
C LEU A 264 -9.98 -7.54 -5.48
N ARG A 265 -8.66 -7.37 -5.53
CA ARG A 265 -7.98 -6.18 -5.03
C ARG A 265 -6.86 -5.79 -5.98
N ILE A 266 -6.74 -4.50 -6.27
CA ILE A 266 -5.61 -3.92 -6.99
C ILE A 266 -5.21 -2.63 -6.27
N VAL A 267 -3.96 -2.54 -5.82
CA VAL A 267 -3.41 -1.33 -5.21
C VAL A 267 -2.00 -1.04 -5.71
N ALA A 268 -1.63 0.23 -5.77
CA ALA A 268 -0.25 0.68 -5.98
C ALA A 268 0.31 1.20 -4.66
N TYR A 269 1.34 0.56 -4.11
CA TYR A 269 1.99 1.03 -2.89
C TYR A 269 2.80 2.29 -3.19
N ILE A 270 2.74 3.25 -2.28
CA ILE A 270 3.38 4.54 -2.44
C ILE A 270 3.73 5.15 -1.10
N CYS A 271 4.96 5.63 -1.00
CA CYS A 271 5.44 6.46 0.09
C CYS A 271 6.18 7.66 -0.51
N MET A 272 6.14 8.79 0.17
CA MET A 272 7.00 9.92 -0.13
C MET A 272 7.65 10.42 1.14
N SER A 273 8.90 10.87 1.04
CA SER A 273 9.68 11.41 2.16
C SER A 273 10.31 12.73 1.77
N PRO A 274 10.43 13.70 2.71
CA PRO A 274 11.17 14.93 2.47
C PRO A 274 12.57 14.67 1.95
N THR A 275 12.97 15.43 0.92
CA THR A 275 14.35 15.41 0.42
C THR A 275 15.35 15.76 1.53
N ALA A 276 14.96 16.62 2.48
CA ALA A 276 15.75 16.99 3.65
C ALA A 276 16.08 15.83 4.61
N MET A 277 15.46 14.66 4.47
CA MET A 277 15.86 13.46 5.23
C MET A 277 17.20 12.87 4.73
N VAL A 278 17.63 13.25 3.52
CA VAL A 278 18.94 12.88 2.98
C VAL A 278 19.97 13.92 3.41
N PRO A 279 21.12 13.53 4.00
CA PRO A 279 22.17 14.48 4.35
C PRO A 279 22.61 15.34 3.16
N PRO A 280 22.71 16.69 3.30
CA PRO A 280 23.01 17.58 2.18
C PRO A 280 24.32 17.23 1.44
N ASP A 281 25.34 16.76 2.15
CA ASP A 281 26.63 16.33 1.61
C ASP A 281 26.55 15.04 0.75
N LYS A 282 25.44 14.31 0.84
CA LYS A 282 25.20 13.05 0.12
C LYS A 282 24.13 13.16 -0.97
N LEU A 283 23.41 14.29 -1.04
CA LEU A 283 22.20 14.42 -1.84
C LEU A 283 22.43 14.16 -3.33
N ASP A 284 23.48 14.72 -3.93
CA ASP A 284 23.74 14.54 -5.36
C ASP A 284 24.08 13.08 -5.70
N LYS A 285 24.95 12.45 -4.89
CA LYS A 285 25.26 11.02 -5.04
C LYS A 285 24.01 10.15 -4.85
N PHE A 286 23.13 10.52 -3.92
CA PHE A 286 21.88 9.82 -3.67
C PHE A 286 20.92 9.94 -4.86
N ARG A 287 20.78 11.13 -5.45
CA ARG A 287 20.01 11.39 -6.69
C ARG A 287 20.51 10.56 -7.87
N GLU A 288 21.83 10.49 -8.07
CA GLU A 288 22.41 9.63 -9.11
C GLU A 288 22.14 8.14 -8.85
N THR A 289 22.21 7.71 -7.59
CA THR A 289 21.86 6.33 -7.21
C THR A 289 20.40 6.02 -7.53
N ARG A 290 19.48 6.95 -7.19
CA ARG A 290 18.05 6.82 -7.49
C ARG A 290 17.79 6.74 -8.99
N LYS A 291 18.44 7.58 -9.78
CA LYS A 291 18.38 7.51 -11.25
C LYS A 291 18.84 6.14 -11.76
N GLY A 292 19.98 5.64 -11.26
CA GLY A 292 20.46 4.30 -11.60
C GLY A 292 19.46 3.20 -11.26
N PHE A 293 18.73 3.31 -10.15
CA PHE A 293 17.69 2.33 -9.81
C PHE A 293 16.51 2.34 -10.78
N VAL A 294 16.16 3.50 -11.33
CA VAL A 294 15.13 3.60 -12.39
C VAL A 294 15.62 2.96 -13.68
N ILE A 295 16.86 3.24 -14.09
CA ILE A 295 17.48 2.65 -15.30
C ILE A 295 17.57 1.13 -15.17
N ASP A 296 18.05 0.64 -14.03
CA ASP A 296 18.23 -0.78 -13.74
C ASP A 296 16.94 -1.51 -13.34
N ARG A 297 15.80 -0.80 -13.26
CA ARG A 297 14.51 -1.35 -12.80
C ARG A 297 14.56 -1.98 -11.39
N LYS A 298 15.37 -1.42 -10.48
CA LYS A 298 15.51 -1.91 -9.10
C LYS A 298 14.39 -1.40 -8.20
N SER A 299 13.50 -2.28 -7.77
CA SER A 299 12.41 -1.93 -6.85
C SER A 299 12.92 -1.80 -5.41
N CYS A 300 12.32 -0.90 -4.65
CA CYS A 300 12.63 -0.66 -3.24
C CYS A 300 11.41 -0.87 -2.34
N THR A 301 11.63 -0.77 -1.04
CA THR A 301 10.59 -0.66 -0.02
C THR A 301 10.23 0.81 0.24
N HIS A 302 9.26 1.02 1.15
CA HIS A 302 8.63 2.29 1.51
C HIS A 302 9.56 3.30 2.21
N TRP A 303 10.87 3.20 1.99
CA TRP A 303 11.89 4.10 2.49
C TRP A 303 12.51 4.90 1.32
N PRO A 304 11.83 5.94 0.77
CA PRO A 304 12.34 6.74 -0.33
C PRO A 304 13.74 7.33 -0.11
N ALA A 305 14.04 7.71 1.14
CA ALA A 305 15.32 8.32 1.54
C ALA A 305 16.42 7.29 1.90
N GLU A 306 16.11 5.98 1.92
CA GLU A 306 17.07 4.93 2.32
C GLU A 306 17.31 3.86 1.23
N LEU A 307 16.38 3.68 0.28
CA LEU A 307 16.49 2.76 -0.87
C LEU A 307 16.76 1.30 -0.50
N HIS A 308 16.05 0.76 0.49
CA HIS A 308 16.15 -0.68 0.78
C HIS A 308 15.54 -1.47 -0.38
N VAL A 309 16.36 -2.26 -1.06
CA VAL A 309 15.97 -3.06 -2.23
C VAL A 309 15.00 -4.17 -1.82
N SER A 310 13.90 -4.30 -2.55
CA SER A 310 12.84 -5.30 -2.30
C SER A 310 12.61 -6.25 -3.47
N GLY A 311 13.09 -5.89 -4.67
CA GLY A 311 12.87 -6.64 -5.90
C GLY A 311 14.03 -6.49 -6.87
N GLY A 312 14.34 -7.58 -7.57
CA GLY A 312 15.38 -7.63 -8.58
C GLY A 312 15.05 -6.83 -9.85
N PRO A 313 16.05 -6.60 -10.71
CA PRO A 313 15.82 -5.95 -12.00
C PRO A 313 14.87 -6.77 -12.87
N GLN A 314 14.22 -6.11 -13.82
CA GLN A 314 13.45 -6.79 -14.86
C GLN A 314 14.36 -7.73 -15.66
N HIS A 315 13.92 -8.96 -15.89
CA HIS A 315 14.64 -9.89 -16.77
C HIS A 315 14.54 -9.42 -18.23
N GLY A 316 15.61 -9.67 -18.99
CA GLY A 316 15.68 -9.32 -20.42
C GLY A 316 15.97 -7.84 -20.68
N ILE A 317 15.79 -7.42 -21.94
CA ILE A 317 16.00 -6.02 -22.35
C ILE A 317 14.74 -5.23 -22.00
N ALA A 318 14.79 -4.50 -20.90
CA ALA A 318 13.72 -3.57 -20.54
C ALA A 318 13.55 -2.52 -21.65
N LYS A 319 12.32 -2.31 -22.13
CA LYS A 319 12.03 -1.12 -22.96
C LYS A 319 12.40 0.13 -22.14
N PRO A 320 12.91 1.22 -22.77
CA PRO A 320 13.18 2.45 -22.06
C PRO A 320 11.95 2.95 -21.29
N LEU A 321 12.16 3.50 -20.08
CA LEU A 321 11.07 4.17 -19.38
C LEU A 321 10.83 5.52 -19.98
N ARG A 322 9.57 5.81 -20.23
CA ARG A 322 9.14 7.14 -20.67
C ARG A 322 8.51 7.86 -19.50
N LEU A 323 9.30 8.72 -18.88
CA LEU A 323 8.86 9.52 -17.74
C LEU A 323 8.70 10.98 -18.15
N SER A 324 7.63 11.58 -17.68
CA SER A 324 7.44 13.03 -17.76
C SER A 324 8.48 13.75 -16.90
N THR A 325 8.73 15.03 -17.19
CA THR A 325 9.59 15.88 -16.34
C THR A 325 9.10 15.90 -14.89
N TYR A 326 7.78 15.83 -14.68
CA TYR A 326 7.19 15.76 -13.35
C TYR A 326 7.55 14.45 -12.64
N GLN A 327 7.39 13.31 -13.31
CA GLN A 327 7.77 12.02 -12.75
C GLN A 327 9.27 11.95 -12.42
N GLN A 328 10.11 12.58 -13.25
CA GLN A 328 11.54 12.71 -12.98
C GLN A 328 11.82 13.57 -11.75
N SER A 329 11.07 14.65 -11.53
CA SER A 329 11.21 15.48 -10.33
C SER A 329 11.04 14.68 -9.04
N LEU A 330 10.16 13.67 -9.03
CA LEU A 330 9.91 12.79 -7.88
C LEU A 330 11.08 11.83 -7.60
N ILE A 331 11.91 11.55 -8.61
CA ILE A 331 13.16 10.80 -8.45
C ILE A 331 14.17 11.68 -7.73
N PHE A 332 14.28 12.94 -8.12
CA PHE A 332 15.28 13.87 -7.60
C PHE A 332 14.84 14.60 -6.33
N GLY A 333 13.55 14.51 -5.97
CA GLY A 333 12.99 15.19 -4.82
C GLY A 333 12.99 16.72 -5.00
N THR A 334 12.79 17.17 -6.24
CA THR A 334 12.72 18.60 -6.57
C THR A 334 11.26 19.04 -6.73
N ASP A 335 10.98 20.31 -6.42
CA ASP A 335 9.66 20.85 -6.64
C ASP A 335 9.51 21.37 -8.07
N ILE A 336 8.88 20.56 -8.92
CA ILE A 336 8.39 20.96 -10.24
C ILE A 336 6.88 20.79 -10.19
N GLU A 337 6.14 21.86 -10.44
CA GLU A 337 4.68 21.78 -10.55
C GLU A 337 4.27 21.01 -11.80
N PHE A 338 3.20 20.22 -11.70
CA PHE A 338 2.65 19.44 -12.82
C PHE A 338 2.14 20.32 -13.98
N ASN A 339 1.87 21.60 -13.73
CA ASN A 339 1.17 22.51 -14.65
C ASN A 339 2.07 23.22 -15.69
N ASP A 340 3.39 22.99 -15.68
CA ASP A 340 4.24 23.65 -16.67
C ASP A 340 4.04 23.01 -18.06
N LYS A 341 3.90 23.81 -19.12
CA LYS A 341 3.61 23.28 -20.47
C LYS A 341 4.76 22.46 -21.07
N THR A 342 5.93 22.49 -20.42
CA THR A 342 7.13 21.69 -20.67
C THR A 342 7.06 20.29 -20.05
N THR A 343 6.15 20.05 -19.11
CA THR A 343 6.10 18.83 -18.28
C THR A 343 5.47 17.62 -18.95
N SER A 344 4.85 17.78 -20.13
CA SER A 344 4.22 16.68 -20.90
C SER A 344 5.20 15.93 -21.81
N GLN A 345 6.43 16.41 -21.96
CA GLN A 345 7.44 15.72 -22.76
C GLN A 345 7.92 14.48 -22.02
N LEU A 346 7.62 13.32 -22.59
CA LEU A 346 8.19 12.04 -22.15
C LEU A 346 9.64 11.98 -22.64
N THR A 347 10.58 11.79 -21.72
CA THR A 347 11.96 11.48 -22.10
C THR A 347 12.26 10.03 -21.76
N ASP A 348 13.04 9.39 -22.63
CA ASP A 348 13.58 8.08 -22.32
C ASP A 348 14.58 8.24 -21.16
N MET A 349 14.40 7.43 -20.12
CA MET A 349 15.32 7.28 -19.00
C MET A 349 15.93 5.89 -18.99
#